data_AF-A0A4R8MJY8-F1
#
_entry.id   AF-A0A4R8MJY8-F1
#
_cell.length_a   1.000
_cell.length_b   1.000
_cell.length_c   1.000
_cell.angle_alpha   90.00
_cell.angle_beta   90.00
_cell.angle_gamma   90.00
#
_symmetry.space_group_name_H-M   'P 1'
#
loop_
_entity.id
_entity.type
_entity.pdbx_description
1 polymer ?
#
loop_
_entity_poly.entity_id
_entity_poly.type
_entity_poly.pdbx_seq_one_letter_code
_entity_poly.pdbx_strand_id
1 'polypeptide(L)'
;MKKIIYTLTIAMAMNLTSCNNVEKKQDVTETETLISDEQQDFLGITNKEYLSAASKRALKWPTDLGNEWFFEYQVFDLKGDLAYEEGVVRRDPSALIKEDGKYYVWYSRSTGPSQGFGGDVVKDKVFPWDRCDIWYATSEDGITWKEEGLAVARGEAGAYDDRSVFTVEIMKHEDTYYLCYQTVKNPYSVRVKNQVGLAWSKSPNGPWTKSEEPILSPADNGIWKGEKQDRFAVEKKGDFDSHKVHDPCIIPYKGKFYLYYKGEQMGEAITFGGRQIRHGVAIADNPKGPYVKSPYNPISNSGHEICVWPYNGGIAALITTDGPEKNTVQWSPDGINFDIKGVVKGAPHAIGLDRTADNEKEPTEILRWGLTHEYKNSDYQYIRGFKTWRMKKHTAKGVGEE
;
A
#
# COMPACT_ATOMS: atom_id res chain seq x y z
N MET A 1 59.69 -57.13 -9.59
CA MET A 1 59.84 -58.57 -9.91
C MET A 1 58.51 -59.27 -9.64
N LYS A 2 58.05 -59.98 -10.67
CA LYS A 2 56.87 -60.85 -10.83
C LYS A 2 56.25 -61.47 -9.56
N LYS A 3 54.92 -61.39 -9.43
CA LYS A 3 54.02 -62.45 -8.95
C LYS A 3 52.70 -62.31 -9.71
N ILE A 4 52.55 -63.02 -10.84
CA ILE A 4 52.02 -64.38 -10.99
C ILE A 4 50.56 -64.47 -10.50
N ILE A 5 49.71 -64.49 -11.52
CA ILE A 5 48.28 -64.74 -11.57
C ILE A 5 48.03 -66.23 -11.34
N TYR A 6 47.07 -66.57 -10.48
CA TYR A 6 46.37 -67.85 -10.54
C TYR A 6 44.89 -67.58 -10.82
N THR A 7 44.49 -67.99 -12.02
CA THR A 7 43.13 -68.09 -12.51
C THR A 7 42.48 -69.31 -11.88
N LEU A 8 41.30 -69.17 -11.26
CA LEU A 8 40.37 -70.27 -11.08
C LEU A 8 39.02 -69.84 -11.65
N THR A 9 38.72 -70.41 -12.80
CA THR A 9 37.43 -70.37 -13.50
C THR A 9 36.40 -71.17 -12.70
N ILE A 10 35.15 -70.73 -12.61
CA ILE A 10 33.96 -71.60 -12.71
C ILE A 10 32.71 -70.77 -13.08
N ALA A 11 32.19 -71.19 -14.23
CA ALA A 11 30.84 -71.18 -14.80
C ALA A 11 29.70 -70.37 -14.16
N MET A 12 29.17 -69.52 -15.05
CA MET A 12 27.84 -68.95 -15.19
C MET A 12 26.67 -69.92 -14.86
N ALA A 13 25.73 -69.43 -14.04
CA ALA A 13 24.35 -69.91 -14.03
C ALA A 13 23.42 -68.70 -13.82
N MET A 14 22.71 -68.32 -14.89
CA MET A 14 21.59 -67.39 -14.79
C MET A 14 20.40 -68.13 -14.18
N ASN A 15 19.85 -67.60 -13.09
CA ASN A 15 18.49 -67.89 -12.67
C ASN A 15 17.79 -66.57 -12.35
N LEU A 16 16.73 -66.30 -13.10
CA LEU A 16 15.76 -65.24 -12.88
C LEU A 16 14.90 -65.60 -11.68
N THR A 17 14.92 -64.78 -10.63
CA THR A 17 13.89 -64.78 -9.58
C THR A 17 13.36 -63.38 -9.34
N SER A 18 12.05 -63.28 -9.53
CA SER A 18 11.17 -62.14 -9.31
C SER A 18 11.38 -61.46 -7.96
N CYS A 19 11.61 -60.15 -7.96
CA CYS A 19 11.47 -59.31 -6.77
C CYS A 19 10.19 -58.47 -6.91
N ASN A 20 9.11 -58.96 -6.28
CA ASN A 20 7.97 -58.14 -5.88
C ASN A 20 8.43 -57.19 -4.78
N ASN A 21 8.81 -55.96 -5.14
CA ASN A 21 8.84 -54.87 -4.17
C ASN A 21 7.47 -54.20 -4.17
N VAL A 22 6.62 -54.69 -3.26
CA VAL A 22 5.44 -53.97 -2.80
C VAL A 22 5.94 -52.76 -2.02
N GLU A 23 6.03 -51.60 -2.69
CA GLU A 23 6.13 -50.34 -1.96
C GLU A 23 4.82 -50.13 -1.19
N LYS A 24 4.94 -50.27 0.13
CA LYS A 24 3.94 -49.84 1.10
C LYS A 24 3.53 -48.40 0.78
N LYS A 25 2.34 -48.23 0.20
CA LYS A 25 1.60 -46.98 0.31
C LYS A 25 1.44 -46.69 1.80
N GLN A 26 2.10 -45.64 2.24
CA GLN A 26 1.92 -45.07 3.56
C GLN A 26 0.48 -44.54 3.60
N ASP A 27 -0.36 -45.18 4.40
CA ASP A 27 -1.74 -44.79 4.65
C ASP A 27 -1.70 -43.45 5.40
N VAL A 28 -1.78 -42.35 4.65
CA VAL A 28 -2.09 -41.05 5.22
C VAL A 28 -3.59 -41.05 5.41
N THR A 29 -4.02 -41.31 6.63
CA THR A 29 -5.37 -41.00 7.08
C THR A 29 -5.52 -39.47 7.08
N GLU A 30 -5.69 -38.89 5.88
CA GLU A 30 -6.29 -37.57 5.74
C GLU A 30 -7.69 -37.70 6.33
N THR A 31 -7.96 -36.92 7.37
CA THR A 31 -9.29 -36.75 7.92
C THR A 31 -10.20 -36.38 6.75
N GLU A 32 -11.11 -37.28 6.36
CA GLU A 32 -12.08 -37.02 5.28
C GLU A 32 -12.91 -35.80 5.69
N THR A 33 -12.54 -34.64 5.18
CA THR A 33 -13.37 -33.44 5.29
C THR A 33 -14.64 -33.72 4.50
N LEU A 34 -15.70 -34.14 5.21
CA LEU A 34 -17.03 -34.30 4.65
C LEU A 34 -17.52 -32.93 4.18
N ILE A 35 -17.44 -32.66 2.87
CA ILE A 35 -17.99 -31.44 2.28
C ILE A 35 -19.51 -31.53 2.20
N SER A 36 -20.20 -30.46 2.56
CA SER A 36 -21.66 -30.37 2.45
C SER A 36 -22.11 -30.38 0.99
N ASP A 37 -23.34 -30.81 0.72
CA ASP A 37 -23.94 -30.75 -0.62
C ASP A 37 -24.04 -29.30 -1.12
N GLU A 38 -24.32 -28.34 -0.23
CA GLU A 38 -24.37 -26.91 -0.53
C GLU A 38 -23.01 -26.36 -0.98
N GLN A 39 -21.93 -26.70 -0.29
CA GLN A 39 -20.57 -26.30 -0.71
C GLN A 39 -20.16 -26.96 -2.02
N GLN A 40 -20.53 -28.23 -2.22
CA GLN A 40 -20.26 -28.95 -3.45
C GLN A 40 -20.94 -28.26 -4.64
N ASP A 41 -22.23 -27.96 -4.51
CA ASP A 41 -23.03 -27.30 -5.54
C ASP A 41 -22.52 -25.88 -5.83
N PHE A 42 -22.36 -25.07 -4.78
CA PHE A 42 -21.92 -23.68 -4.91
C PHE A 42 -20.55 -23.53 -5.57
N LEU A 43 -19.58 -24.38 -5.22
CA LEU A 43 -18.23 -24.36 -5.80
C LEU A 43 -18.12 -25.18 -7.11
N GLY A 44 -19.20 -25.85 -7.54
CA GLY A 44 -19.20 -26.71 -8.73
C GLY A 44 -18.24 -27.90 -8.63
N ILE A 45 -18.04 -28.46 -7.43
CA ILE A 45 -17.17 -29.64 -7.23
C ILE A 45 -17.90 -30.89 -7.73
N THR A 46 -17.32 -31.60 -8.69
CA THR A 46 -17.99 -32.75 -9.33
C THR A 46 -17.90 -34.05 -8.54
N ASN A 47 -16.87 -34.21 -7.69
CA ASN A 47 -16.65 -35.41 -6.91
C ASN A 47 -16.04 -35.08 -5.54
N LYS A 48 -16.74 -35.46 -4.46
CA LYS A 48 -16.33 -35.18 -3.07
C LYS A 48 -15.06 -35.94 -2.66
N GLU A 49 -14.79 -37.09 -3.27
CA GLU A 49 -13.68 -37.98 -2.89
C GLU A 49 -12.34 -37.52 -3.50
N TYR A 50 -12.37 -36.77 -4.60
CA TYR A 50 -11.17 -36.39 -5.37
C TYR A 50 -11.00 -34.86 -5.41
N LEU A 51 -10.56 -34.30 -4.29
CA LEU A 51 -10.34 -32.86 -4.17
C LEU A 51 -8.94 -32.46 -4.63
N SER A 52 -8.90 -31.61 -5.67
CA SER A 52 -7.66 -30.94 -6.08
C SER A 52 -7.10 -30.05 -4.96
N ALA A 53 -5.82 -29.74 -4.99
CA ALA A 53 -5.22 -28.80 -4.04
C ALA A 53 -5.87 -27.40 -4.08
N ALA A 54 -6.42 -26.99 -5.24
CA ALA A 54 -7.15 -25.73 -5.36
C ALA A 54 -8.52 -25.80 -4.66
N SER A 55 -9.27 -26.87 -4.89
CA SER A 55 -10.56 -27.12 -4.21
C SER A 55 -10.37 -27.21 -2.70
N LYS A 56 -9.33 -27.91 -2.23
CA LYS A 56 -8.95 -27.98 -0.80
C LYS A 56 -8.63 -26.60 -0.20
N ARG A 57 -8.18 -25.61 -0.98
CA ARG A 57 -8.01 -24.21 -0.52
C ARG A 57 -9.34 -23.45 -0.55
N ALA A 58 -10.14 -23.61 -1.60
CA ALA A 58 -11.43 -22.94 -1.75
C ALA A 58 -12.42 -23.30 -0.64
N LEU A 59 -12.44 -24.57 -0.24
CA LEU A 59 -13.25 -25.06 0.88
C LEU A 59 -12.86 -24.49 2.25
N LYS A 60 -11.71 -23.81 2.34
CA LYS A 60 -11.25 -23.11 3.56
C LYS A 60 -11.56 -21.61 3.52
N TRP A 61 -12.16 -21.10 2.45
CA TRP A 61 -12.56 -19.69 2.40
C TRP A 61 -13.65 -19.38 3.43
N PRO A 62 -13.69 -18.15 3.97
CA PRO A 62 -14.82 -17.72 4.78
C PRO A 62 -16.12 -17.81 3.98
N THR A 63 -17.17 -18.38 4.58
CA THR A 63 -18.45 -18.64 3.90
C THR A 63 -19.43 -17.48 3.98
N ASP A 64 -19.10 -16.44 4.74
CA ASP A 64 -19.87 -15.21 4.92
C ASP A 64 -19.46 -14.07 3.96
N LEU A 65 -18.48 -14.31 3.08
CA LEU A 65 -18.04 -13.34 2.09
C LEU A 65 -18.95 -13.33 0.85
N GLY A 66 -19.64 -12.21 0.63
CA GLY A 66 -20.31 -11.90 -0.63
C GLY A 66 -19.41 -11.11 -1.59
N ASN A 67 -20.04 -10.30 -2.46
CA ASN A 67 -19.34 -9.47 -3.46
C ASN A 67 -19.35 -7.98 -3.14
N GLU A 68 -19.66 -7.61 -1.89
CA GLU A 68 -19.85 -6.22 -1.44
C GLU A 68 -18.56 -5.39 -1.50
N TRP A 69 -17.42 -6.07 -1.37
CA TRP A 69 -16.08 -5.49 -1.38
C TRP A 69 -15.42 -5.56 -2.75
N PHE A 70 -16.03 -6.23 -3.72
CA PHE A 70 -15.50 -6.36 -5.07
C PHE A 70 -15.95 -5.18 -5.93
N PHE A 71 -15.00 -4.50 -6.57
CA PHE A 71 -15.27 -3.38 -7.47
C PHE A 71 -14.39 -3.42 -8.74
N GLU A 72 -14.86 -2.72 -9.76
CA GLU A 72 -14.04 -2.27 -10.89
C GLU A 72 -13.93 -0.75 -10.87
N TYR A 73 -13.00 -0.21 -11.66
CA TYR A 73 -12.71 1.22 -11.69
C TYR A 73 -12.41 1.74 -13.09
N GLN A 74 -12.57 3.06 -13.24
CA GLN A 74 -12.10 3.81 -14.40
C GLN A 74 -11.48 5.12 -13.92
N VAL A 75 -10.35 5.49 -14.52
CA VAL A 75 -9.69 6.79 -14.33
C VAL A 75 -10.05 7.77 -15.45
N PHE A 76 -10.03 9.07 -15.15
CA PHE A 76 -10.35 10.13 -16.09
C PHE A 76 -9.51 11.39 -15.81
N ASP A 77 -9.35 12.22 -16.83
CA ASP A 77 -8.58 13.45 -16.73
C ASP A 77 -9.37 14.55 -16.01
N LEU A 78 -8.66 15.26 -15.14
CA LEU A 78 -9.18 16.48 -14.50
C LEU A 78 -9.04 17.68 -15.45
N LYS A 79 -9.79 18.74 -15.15
CA LYS A 79 -9.76 20.03 -15.85
C LYS A 79 -9.21 21.13 -14.94
N GLY A 80 -8.99 22.30 -15.51
CA GLY A 80 -8.42 23.44 -14.80
C GLY A 80 -6.93 23.23 -14.52
N ASP A 81 -6.46 23.72 -13.39
CA ASP A 81 -5.03 23.78 -13.06
C ASP A 81 -4.44 22.41 -12.70
N LEU A 82 -5.30 21.40 -12.44
CA LEU A 82 -4.87 20.01 -12.23
C LEU A 82 -4.83 19.17 -13.50
N ALA A 83 -5.12 19.76 -14.68
CA ALA A 83 -4.81 19.09 -15.94
C ALA A 83 -3.30 18.82 -16.08
N TYR A 84 -2.92 17.87 -16.92
CA TYR A 84 -1.50 17.58 -17.18
C TYR A 84 -0.76 18.84 -17.66
N GLU A 85 0.39 19.11 -17.05
CA GLU A 85 1.26 20.25 -17.37
C GLU A 85 2.70 19.74 -17.49
N GLU A 86 3.28 19.85 -18.70
CA GLU A 86 4.66 19.46 -18.96
C GLU A 86 5.62 20.27 -18.06
N GLY A 87 6.62 19.60 -17.45
CA GLY A 87 7.57 20.26 -16.57
C GLY A 87 7.10 20.42 -15.11
N VAL A 88 5.86 20.04 -14.80
CA VAL A 88 5.29 20.11 -13.45
C VAL A 88 4.92 18.70 -12.95
N VAL A 89 5.19 18.46 -11.67
CA VAL A 89 4.70 17.28 -10.95
C VAL A 89 3.57 17.73 -10.05
N ARG A 90 2.40 17.13 -10.19
CA ARG A 90 1.31 17.16 -9.19
C ARG A 90 0.93 15.71 -8.87
N ARG A 91 1.14 15.27 -7.64
CA ARG A 91 1.00 13.85 -7.28
C ARG A 91 0.66 13.64 -5.81
N ASP A 92 0.25 12.41 -5.52
CA ASP A 92 -0.10 11.94 -4.17
C ASP A 92 -1.16 12.85 -3.54
N PRO A 93 -2.37 12.91 -4.14
CA PRO A 93 -3.46 13.72 -3.59
C PRO A 93 -3.86 13.19 -2.22
N SER A 94 -4.06 14.10 -1.27
CA SER A 94 -4.70 13.80 -0.01
C SER A 94 -6.14 13.33 -0.23
N ALA A 95 -6.76 12.85 0.84
CA ALA A 95 -8.20 12.79 0.89
C ALA A 95 -8.85 14.16 0.61
N LEU A 96 -10.10 14.13 0.18
CA LEU A 96 -10.92 15.30 -0.09
C LEU A 96 -11.73 15.65 1.15
N ILE A 97 -11.79 16.92 1.48
CA ILE A 97 -12.79 17.46 2.41
C ILE A 97 -13.65 18.50 1.67
N LYS A 98 -14.81 18.85 2.24
CA LYS A 98 -15.68 19.88 1.68
C LYS A 98 -15.96 20.96 2.69
N GLU A 99 -15.68 22.20 2.31
CA GLU A 99 -15.87 23.40 3.13
C GLU A 99 -16.45 24.50 2.25
N ASP A 100 -17.43 25.25 2.76
CA ASP A 100 -18.07 26.36 2.05
C ASP A 100 -18.52 26.01 0.63
N GLY A 101 -19.02 24.79 0.44
CA GLY A 101 -19.52 24.28 -0.84
C GLY A 101 -18.45 23.76 -1.80
N LYS A 102 -17.16 23.85 -1.48
CA LYS A 102 -16.05 23.42 -2.33
C LYS A 102 -15.31 22.22 -1.76
N TYR A 103 -14.91 21.30 -2.63
CA TYR A 103 -13.91 20.29 -2.32
C TYR A 103 -12.52 20.93 -2.21
N TYR A 104 -11.73 20.42 -1.29
CA TYR A 104 -10.33 20.76 -1.08
C TYR A 104 -9.47 19.51 -1.21
N VAL A 105 -8.30 19.66 -1.82
CA VAL A 105 -7.26 18.63 -1.91
C VAL A 105 -5.89 19.25 -1.69
N TRP A 106 -5.00 18.54 -1.01
CA TRP A 106 -3.58 18.86 -0.90
C TRP A 106 -2.75 17.84 -1.67
N TYR A 107 -1.61 18.23 -2.20
CA TYR A 107 -0.77 17.35 -3.00
C TYR A 107 0.68 17.81 -3.04
N SER A 108 1.56 16.88 -3.41
CA SER A 108 2.97 17.18 -3.67
C SER A 108 3.09 17.93 -4.98
N ARG A 109 3.81 19.06 -4.98
CA ARG A 109 4.11 19.80 -6.20
C ARG A 109 5.60 20.11 -6.32
N SER A 110 6.19 19.83 -7.47
CA SER A 110 7.54 20.24 -7.84
C SER A 110 7.62 20.54 -9.34
N THR A 111 8.76 21.04 -9.79
CA THR A 111 9.00 21.36 -11.20
C THR A 111 10.30 20.70 -11.70
N GLY A 112 10.44 20.59 -13.02
CA GLY A 112 11.64 20.10 -13.69
C GLY A 112 11.84 18.58 -13.61
N PRO A 113 12.75 18.04 -14.44
CA PRO A 113 13.01 16.60 -14.56
C PRO A 113 13.77 16.05 -13.35
N SER A 114 13.76 14.73 -13.17
CA SER A 114 14.47 14.01 -12.11
C SER A 114 15.76 13.40 -12.65
N GLN A 115 16.91 13.84 -12.14
CA GLN A 115 18.24 13.36 -12.59
C GLN A 115 18.64 12.04 -11.92
N GLY A 116 17.98 11.65 -10.82
CA GLY A 116 18.29 10.44 -10.08
C GLY A 116 19.57 10.57 -9.21
N PHE A 117 20.12 9.43 -8.81
CA PHE A 117 21.20 9.36 -7.81
C PHE A 117 22.63 9.29 -8.40
N GLY A 118 22.77 9.42 -9.72
CA GLY A 118 24.07 9.29 -10.40
C GLY A 118 24.93 10.55 -10.36
N GLY A 119 24.35 11.71 -10.04
CA GLY A 119 24.99 13.01 -10.05
C GLY A 119 25.24 13.61 -8.66
N ASP A 120 25.13 14.93 -8.56
CA ASP A 120 25.30 15.68 -7.32
C ASP A 120 23.96 15.73 -6.58
N VAL A 121 23.71 14.74 -5.71
CA VAL A 121 22.46 14.64 -4.93
C VAL A 121 22.15 15.87 -4.07
N VAL A 122 23.11 16.77 -3.82
CA VAL A 122 22.86 18.03 -3.10
C VAL A 122 22.15 19.04 -4.00
N LYS A 123 22.43 19.04 -5.32
CA LYS A 123 21.87 19.98 -6.30
C LYS A 123 20.74 19.37 -7.12
N ASP A 124 20.91 18.11 -7.50
CA ASP A 124 20.01 17.39 -8.38
C ASP A 124 18.67 17.05 -7.68
N LYS A 125 17.67 16.79 -8.50
CA LYS A 125 16.36 16.25 -8.12
C LYS A 125 16.40 14.73 -8.29
N VAL A 126 16.41 13.99 -7.18
CA VAL A 126 16.69 12.54 -7.20
C VAL A 126 15.44 11.67 -7.46
N PHE A 127 14.26 12.23 -7.23
CA PHE A 127 12.95 11.63 -7.51
C PHE A 127 11.96 12.71 -7.96
N PRO A 128 10.85 12.36 -8.63
CA PRO A 128 9.81 13.34 -8.96
C PRO A 128 9.24 14.06 -7.73
N TRP A 129 9.20 13.39 -6.57
CA TRP A 129 8.78 13.95 -5.28
C TRP A 129 9.91 14.61 -4.47
N ASP A 130 11.11 14.74 -5.05
CA ASP A 130 12.17 15.58 -4.49
C ASP A 130 11.93 17.05 -4.87
N ARG A 131 12.38 17.97 -4.01
CA ARG A 131 12.15 19.42 -4.13
C ARG A 131 10.68 19.80 -4.17
N CYS A 132 9.83 19.02 -3.50
CA CYS A 132 8.42 19.31 -3.37
C CYS A 132 8.16 20.28 -2.22
N ASP A 133 7.12 21.08 -2.43
CA ASP A 133 6.32 21.68 -1.38
C ASP A 133 4.90 21.09 -1.46
N ILE A 134 4.09 21.30 -0.42
CA ILE A 134 2.68 20.87 -0.41
C ILE A 134 1.81 22.03 -0.85
N TRP A 135 1.04 21.80 -1.90
CA TRP A 135 0.10 22.76 -2.49
C TRP A 135 -1.33 22.28 -2.27
N TYR A 136 -2.31 23.17 -2.49
CA TYR A 136 -3.72 22.82 -2.43
C TYR A 136 -4.53 23.44 -3.57
N ALA A 137 -5.64 22.79 -3.89
CA ALA A 137 -6.59 23.22 -4.90
C ALA A 137 -8.03 23.10 -4.40
N THR A 138 -8.93 23.86 -5.01
CA THR A 138 -10.37 23.78 -4.74
C THR A 138 -11.19 23.46 -5.99
N SER A 139 -12.35 22.84 -5.80
CA SER A 139 -13.29 22.52 -6.88
C SER A 139 -14.73 22.49 -6.38
N GLU A 140 -15.68 22.97 -7.20
CA GLU A 140 -17.11 22.87 -6.91
C GLU A 140 -17.71 21.53 -7.37
N ASP A 141 -17.12 20.89 -8.38
CA ASP A 141 -17.65 19.71 -9.07
C ASP A 141 -16.77 18.45 -8.92
N GLY A 142 -15.56 18.58 -8.36
CA GLY A 142 -14.57 17.51 -8.23
C GLY A 142 -13.84 17.17 -9.55
N ILE A 143 -14.12 17.89 -10.64
CA ILE A 143 -13.58 17.64 -11.99
C ILE A 143 -12.70 18.80 -12.46
N THR A 144 -13.19 20.03 -12.31
CA THR A 144 -12.47 21.25 -12.68
C THR A 144 -11.89 21.87 -11.42
N TRP A 145 -10.56 21.94 -11.34
CA TRP A 145 -9.85 22.36 -10.15
C TRP A 145 -9.11 23.67 -10.37
N LYS A 146 -9.11 24.53 -9.35
CA LYS A 146 -8.32 25.74 -9.28
C LYS A 146 -7.21 25.55 -8.25
N GLU A 147 -5.95 25.66 -8.68
CA GLU A 147 -4.79 25.63 -7.79
C GLU A 147 -4.75 26.95 -7.00
N GLU A 148 -4.94 26.87 -5.68
CA GLU A 148 -5.01 28.08 -4.85
C GLU A 148 -3.62 28.54 -4.41
N GLY A 149 -2.73 27.59 -4.12
CA GLY A 149 -1.32 27.89 -3.86
C GLY A 149 -0.65 26.96 -2.87
N LEU A 150 0.45 27.47 -2.31
CA LEU A 150 1.28 26.79 -1.32
C LEU A 150 0.57 26.67 0.03
N ALA A 151 0.50 25.47 0.59
CA ALA A 151 0.02 25.21 1.94
C ALA A 151 1.18 25.05 2.93
N VAL A 152 2.11 24.13 2.66
CA VAL A 152 3.26 23.85 3.52
C VAL A 152 4.54 23.87 2.69
N ALA A 153 5.42 24.82 3.01
CA ALA A 153 6.74 24.93 2.40
C ALA A 153 7.77 24.07 3.14
N ARG A 154 8.81 23.65 2.41
CA ARG A 154 10.07 23.16 2.98
C ARG A 154 10.60 24.09 4.08
N GLY A 155 11.29 23.51 5.04
CA GLY A 155 11.95 24.27 6.10
C GLY A 155 13.16 25.07 5.60
N GLU A 156 13.61 25.97 6.47
CA GLU A 156 14.91 26.63 6.30
C GLU A 156 16.04 25.59 6.29
N ALA A 157 17.15 25.91 5.63
CA ALA A 157 18.30 25.00 5.53
C ALA A 157 18.74 24.49 6.91
N GLY A 158 18.85 23.17 7.06
CA GLY A 158 19.20 22.49 8.30
C GLY A 158 18.00 21.94 9.08
N ALA A 159 16.77 22.38 8.79
CA ALA A 159 15.55 21.79 9.35
C ALA A 159 15.37 20.32 8.92
N TYR A 160 14.55 19.56 9.65
CA TYR A 160 14.29 18.15 9.33
C TYR A 160 13.51 17.95 8.01
N ASP A 161 12.94 19.03 7.49
CA ASP A 161 12.07 19.09 6.31
C ASP A 161 12.58 20.08 5.25
N ASP A 162 13.89 20.41 5.27
CA ASP A 162 14.50 21.42 4.40
C ASP A 162 14.64 20.99 2.93
N ARG A 163 14.59 19.68 2.64
CA ARG A 163 14.82 19.15 1.29
C ARG A 163 13.54 18.98 0.49
N SER A 164 12.53 18.37 1.11
CA SER A 164 11.24 18.10 0.49
C SER A 164 10.17 17.86 1.56
N VAL A 165 8.99 18.44 1.36
CA VAL A 165 7.74 18.08 2.06
C VAL A 165 6.75 17.58 1.02
N PHE A 166 6.26 16.36 1.16
CA PHE A 166 5.53 15.66 0.10
C PHE A 166 4.66 14.53 0.65
N THR A 167 3.78 13.99 -0.20
CA THR A 167 2.83 12.91 0.10
C THR A 167 2.04 13.19 1.36
N VAL A 168 0.92 13.90 1.17
CA VAL A 168 0.17 14.55 2.23
C VAL A 168 -1.20 13.91 2.41
N GLU A 169 -1.66 13.83 3.65
CA GLU A 169 -3.04 13.51 3.99
C GLU A 169 -3.66 14.56 4.90
N ILE A 170 -4.96 14.76 4.75
CA ILE A 170 -5.76 15.72 5.50
C ILE A 170 -6.67 15.01 6.50
N MET A 171 -6.66 15.50 7.74
CA MET A 171 -7.63 15.16 8.76
C MET A 171 -8.26 16.44 9.30
N LYS A 172 -9.59 16.54 9.23
CA LYS A 172 -10.34 17.52 10.03
C LYS A 172 -10.72 16.86 11.35
N HIS A 173 -10.41 17.52 12.46
CA HIS A 173 -10.85 17.08 13.78
C HIS A 173 -11.22 18.30 14.62
N GLU A 174 -12.47 18.32 15.09
CA GLU A 174 -13.09 19.51 15.68
C GLU A 174 -12.93 20.73 14.73
N ASP A 175 -12.55 21.89 15.26
CA ASP A 175 -12.33 23.13 14.51
C ASP A 175 -10.88 23.26 14.00
N THR A 176 -10.19 22.14 13.72
CA THR A 176 -8.79 22.16 13.30
C THR A 176 -8.54 21.20 12.14
N TYR A 177 -7.75 21.68 11.18
CA TYR A 177 -7.27 20.93 10.03
C TYR A 177 -5.84 20.50 10.29
N TYR A 178 -5.52 19.25 9.99
CA TYR A 178 -4.21 18.65 10.18
C TYR A 178 -3.71 18.04 8.89
N LEU A 179 -2.53 18.47 8.43
CA LEU A 179 -1.80 17.85 7.33
C LEU A 179 -0.69 17.00 7.90
N CYS A 180 -0.72 15.70 7.66
CA CYS A 180 0.41 14.81 7.90
C CYS A 180 1.10 14.52 6.57
N TYR A 181 2.43 14.55 6.55
CA TYR A 181 3.19 14.48 5.30
C TYR A 181 4.60 13.93 5.50
N GLN A 182 5.18 13.40 4.44
CA GLN A 182 6.57 12.97 4.44
C GLN A 182 7.52 14.17 4.43
N THR A 183 8.65 14.03 5.11
CA THR A 183 9.75 14.98 5.11
C THR A 183 11.07 14.28 4.83
N VAL A 184 11.97 15.01 4.18
CA VAL A 184 13.37 14.61 4.02
C VAL A 184 14.24 15.79 4.39
N LYS A 185 15.36 15.50 5.07
CA LYS A 185 16.45 16.44 5.32
C LYS A 185 17.54 16.29 4.26
N ASN A 186 18.12 17.41 3.83
CA ASN A 186 19.21 17.44 2.87
C ASN A 186 20.51 16.86 3.49
N PRO A 187 21.28 16.04 2.76
CA PRO A 187 21.10 15.59 1.38
C PRO A 187 20.12 14.41 1.23
N TYR A 188 19.34 14.40 0.13
CA TYR A 188 18.53 13.24 -0.27
C TYR A 188 19.41 12.15 -0.89
N SER A 189 20.09 11.39 -0.04
CA SER A 189 20.90 10.23 -0.45
C SER A 189 20.05 8.95 -0.56
N VAL A 190 20.60 7.90 -1.19
CA VAL A 190 19.92 6.60 -1.31
C VAL A 190 19.58 6.02 0.06
N ARG A 191 20.44 6.23 1.07
CA ARG A 191 20.30 5.70 2.43
C ARG A 191 19.65 6.69 3.42
N VAL A 192 19.21 7.87 2.98
CA VAL A 192 18.58 8.85 3.86
C VAL A 192 17.32 8.25 4.47
N LYS A 193 17.03 8.51 5.74
CA LYS A 193 15.73 8.18 6.35
C LYS A 193 14.77 9.35 6.10
N ASN A 194 13.62 9.08 5.51
CA ASN A 194 12.53 10.07 5.51
C ASN A 194 11.81 10.00 6.85
N GLN A 195 11.04 11.02 7.20
CA GLN A 195 10.22 11.06 8.40
C GLN A 195 8.81 11.55 8.06
N VAL A 196 7.91 11.60 9.04
CA VAL A 196 6.58 12.19 8.90
C VAL A 196 6.51 13.45 9.77
N GLY A 197 6.18 14.58 9.15
CA GLY A 197 5.86 15.85 9.81
C GLY A 197 4.36 16.05 9.95
N LEU A 198 3.98 17.07 10.72
CA LEU A 198 2.59 17.48 10.90
C LEU A 198 2.50 19.00 10.75
N ALA A 199 1.43 19.51 10.14
CA ALA A 199 1.06 20.91 10.23
C ALA A 199 -0.42 21.05 10.57
N TRP A 200 -0.80 22.13 11.23
CA TRP A 200 -2.19 22.39 11.58
C TRP A 200 -2.63 23.84 11.31
N SER A 201 -3.92 24.01 11.07
CA SER A 201 -4.54 25.31 10.80
C SER A 201 -5.98 25.36 11.33
N LYS A 202 -6.47 26.57 11.60
CA LYS A 202 -7.89 26.84 11.90
C LYS A 202 -8.74 27.09 10.65
N SER A 203 -8.11 27.09 9.48
CA SER A 203 -8.76 27.24 8.17
C SER A 203 -8.13 26.27 7.16
N PRO A 204 -8.90 25.69 6.23
CA PRO A 204 -8.33 24.88 5.15
C PRO A 204 -7.38 25.71 4.26
N ASN A 205 -7.51 27.04 4.27
CA ASN A 205 -6.66 27.95 3.49
C ASN A 205 -5.33 28.30 4.19
N GLY A 206 -5.07 27.74 5.38
CA GLY A 206 -3.96 28.15 6.22
C GLY A 206 -4.22 29.48 6.97
N PRO A 207 -3.17 30.14 7.48
CA PRO A 207 -1.77 29.70 7.45
C PRO A 207 -1.55 28.42 8.26
N TRP A 208 -0.57 27.63 7.86
CA TRP A 208 -0.25 26.35 8.49
C TRP A 208 0.91 26.50 9.47
N THR A 209 0.72 25.99 10.69
CA THR A 209 1.79 25.88 11.70
C THR A 209 2.39 24.48 11.64
N LYS A 210 3.69 24.36 11.36
CA LYS A 210 4.41 23.08 11.31
C LYS A 210 4.83 22.59 12.70
N SER A 211 4.90 21.28 12.89
CA SER A 211 5.60 20.68 14.02
C SER A 211 7.10 20.95 13.89
N GLU A 212 7.73 21.33 15.01
CA GLU A 212 9.17 21.61 15.08
C GLU A 212 10.01 20.35 14.83
N GLU A 213 9.45 19.19 15.18
CA GLU A 213 10.06 17.87 15.05
C GLU A 213 9.10 16.92 14.30
N PRO A 214 9.61 15.84 13.69
CA PRO A 214 8.79 14.82 13.06
C PRO A 214 7.96 14.04 14.08
N ILE A 215 6.73 13.70 13.72
CA ILE A 215 5.80 12.93 14.55
C ILE A 215 5.98 11.42 14.43
N LEU A 216 6.66 10.94 13.37
CA LEU A 216 7.00 9.53 13.18
C LEU A 216 8.33 9.40 12.43
N SER A 217 9.15 8.43 12.83
CA SER A 217 10.45 8.13 12.20
C SER A 217 10.61 6.63 11.89
N PRO A 218 11.45 6.27 10.91
CA PRO A 218 11.83 4.88 10.65
C PRO A 218 12.43 4.23 11.88
N ALA A 219 12.30 2.90 12.01
CA ALA A 219 12.95 2.17 13.09
C ALA A 219 14.49 2.34 12.99
N ASP A 220 15.15 2.44 14.14
CA ASP A 220 16.60 2.63 14.22
C ASP A 220 17.34 1.36 14.65
N ASN A 221 17.03 0.26 13.97
CA ASN A 221 17.55 -1.06 14.31
C ASN A 221 18.09 -1.87 13.11
N GLY A 222 18.18 -1.25 11.93
CA GLY A 222 18.91 -1.76 10.77
C GLY A 222 20.34 -1.22 10.74
N ILE A 223 21.26 -1.95 10.11
CA ILE A 223 22.68 -1.64 10.05
C ILE A 223 23.13 -1.74 8.59
N TRP A 224 23.61 -0.61 8.05
CA TRP A 224 24.19 -0.55 6.71
C TRP A 224 25.53 -1.29 6.65
N LYS A 225 25.81 -1.94 5.51
CA LYS A 225 27.11 -2.55 5.23
C LYS A 225 27.97 -1.57 4.43
N GLY A 226 29.13 -1.21 4.98
CA GLY A 226 30.07 -0.27 4.35
C GLY A 226 29.47 1.13 4.10
N GLU A 227 30.17 1.95 3.32
CA GLU A 227 29.84 3.38 3.14
C GLU A 227 29.14 3.72 1.81
N LYS A 228 29.13 2.78 0.85
CA LYS A 228 28.52 2.98 -0.47
C LYS A 228 27.03 3.32 -0.34
N GLN A 229 26.54 4.30 -1.11
CA GLN A 229 25.12 4.65 -1.17
C GLN A 229 24.30 3.59 -1.91
N ASP A 230 24.04 2.48 -1.20
CA ASP A 230 23.31 1.31 -1.67
C ASP A 230 22.35 0.85 -0.57
N ARG A 231 21.04 0.94 -0.84
CA ARG A 231 19.97 0.57 0.10
C ARG A 231 19.84 -0.95 0.31
N PHE A 232 20.53 -1.77 -0.48
CA PHE A 232 20.49 -3.22 -0.38
C PHE A 232 21.64 -3.78 0.47
N ALA A 233 22.75 -3.05 0.54
CA ALA A 233 23.94 -3.45 1.30
C ALA A 233 23.74 -3.21 2.81
N VAL A 234 23.31 -4.25 3.54
CA VAL A 234 23.09 -4.24 4.98
C VAL A 234 23.80 -5.40 5.69
N GLU A 235 24.17 -5.18 6.95
CA GLU A 235 24.54 -6.25 7.89
C GLU A 235 23.29 -6.77 8.62
N LYS A 236 22.33 -5.87 8.88
CA LYS A 236 21.05 -6.17 9.50
C LYS A 236 19.95 -5.33 8.86
N LYS A 237 18.85 -5.98 8.43
CA LYS A 237 17.71 -5.29 7.81
C LYS A 237 16.93 -4.38 8.76
N GLY A 238 16.85 -4.74 10.05
CA GLY A 238 15.96 -4.06 11.01
C GLY A 238 14.49 -4.39 10.76
N ASP A 239 13.59 -3.58 11.30
CA ASP A 239 12.13 -3.75 11.16
C ASP A 239 11.63 -3.46 9.74
N PHE A 240 10.36 -3.73 9.47
CA PHE A 240 9.74 -3.51 8.15
C PHE A 240 9.80 -2.04 7.69
N ASP A 241 9.95 -1.11 8.62
CA ASP A 241 10.00 0.34 8.44
C ASP A 241 11.36 0.93 8.85
N SER A 242 12.44 0.14 8.77
CA SER A 242 13.78 0.56 9.20
C SER A 242 14.43 1.63 8.32
N HIS A 243 13.97 1.77 7.07
CA HIS A 243 14.52 2.77 6.14
C HIS A 243 13.56 3.94 5.93
N LYS A 244 12.27 3.67 5.74
CA LYS A 244 11.27 4.66 5.36
C LYS A 244 9.96 4.47 6.11
N VAL A 245 9.31 5.60 6.42
CA VAL A 245 7.92 5.69 6.89
C VAL A 245 7.16 6.62 5.94
N HIS A 246 6.36 6.03 5.06
CA HIS A 246 5.74 6.71 3.92
C HIS A 246 4.22 6.78 4.09
N ASP A 247 3.58 7.58 3.23
CA ASP A 247 2.14 7.62 3.02
C ASP A 247 1.33 7.76 4.32
N PRO A 248 1.61 8.76 5.18
CA PRO A 248 0.92 8.91 6.45
C PRO A 248 -0.57 9.16 6.22
N CYS A 249 -1.46 8.52 6.98
CA CYS A 249 -2.89 8.80 6.99
C CYS A 249 -3.43 8.70 8.42
N ILE A 250 -3.95 9.79 8.97
CA ILE A 250 -4.47 9.82 10.35
C ILE A 250 -5.99 9.66 10.34
N ILE A 251 -6.48 8.64 11.06
CA ILE A 251 -7.90 8.41 11.29
C ILE A 251 -8.22 8.59 12.78
N PRO A 252 -9.12 9.50 13.17
CA PRO A 252 -9.73 9.50 14.50
C PRO A 252 -10.51 8.20 14.70
N TYR A 253 -10.06 7.37 15.63
CA TYR A 253 -10.63 6.04 15.83
C TYR A 253 -10.52 5.61 17.30
N LYS A 254 -11.60 5.08 17.87
CA LYS A 254 -11.70 4.64 19.27
C LYS A 254 -11.20 5.69 20.28
N GLY A 255 -11.53 6.96 20.05
CA GLY A 255 -11.15 8.08 20.92
C GLY A 255 -9.66 8.42 20.91
N LYS A 256 -8.91 7.92 19.92
CA LYS A 256 -7.49 8.18 19.69
C LYS A 256 -7.25 8.54 18.21
N PHE A 257 -6.00 8.76 17.85
CA PHE A 257 -5.58 9.06 16.48
C PHE A 257 -4.68 7.95 15.97
N TYR A 258 -5.14 7.23 14.96
CA TYR A 258 -4.43 6.12 14.33
C TYR A 258 -3.74 6.65 13.08
N LEU A 259 -2.42 6.80 13.13
CA LEU A 259 -1.56 7.15 12.01
C LEU A 259 -1.12 5.87 11.30
N TYR A 260 -1.80 5.53 10.21
CA TYR A 260 -1.40 4.48 9.29
C TYR A 260 -0.23 4.96 8.43
N TYR A 261 0.71 4.07 8.12
CA TYR A 261 1.89 4.39 7.33
C TYR A 261 2.45 3.15 6.60
N LYS A 262 3.15 3.37 5.50
CA LYS A 262 3.90 2.35 4.77
C LYS A 262 5.35 2.29 5.26
N GLY A 263 5.85 1.09 5.56
CA GLY A 263 7.27 0.85 5.85
C GLY A 263 8.03 0.35 4.62
N GLU A 264 9.20 0.94 4.35
CA GLU A 264 10.22 0.29 3.51
C GLU A 264 11.42 -0.12 4.37
N GLN A 265 11.86 -1.36 4.19
CA GLN A 265 12.92 -1.98 4.98
C GLN A 265 14.31 -1.76 4.35
N MET A 266 15.32 -1.51 5.19
CA MET A 266 16.72 -1.53 4.76
C MET A 266 17.08 -2.93 4.24
N GLY A 267 17.77 -3.03 3.10
CA GLY A 267 18.05 -4.35 2.53
C GLY A 267 16.82 -5.04 1.94
N GLU A 268 15.83 -4.26 1.45
CA GLU A 268 14.61 -4.75 0.81
C GLU A 268 14.91 -5.89 -0.18
N ALA A 269 14.15 -6.98 -0.12
CA ALA A 269 14.25 -8.08 -1.07
C ALA A 269 12.99 -8.21 -1.92
N ILE A 270 13.10 -8.97 -3.01
CA ILE A 270 11.96 -9.40 -3.83
C ILE A 270 11.55 -10.81 -3.38
N THR A 271 10.24 -11.01 -3.17
CA THR A 271 9.62 -12.29 -2.79
C THR A 271 8.74 -12.81 -3.94
N PHE A 272 8.06 -13.95 -3.72
CA PHE A 272 7.06 -14.44 -4.69
C PHE A 272 5.93 -13.44 -4.96
N GLY A 273 5.68 -12.51 -4.03
CA GLY A 273 4.68 -11.45 -4.16
C GLY A 273 5.19 -10.13 -4.75
N GLY A 274 6.49 -9.99 -5.01
CA GLY A 274 7.14 -8.72 -5.37
C GLY A 274 7.92 -8.10 -4.21
N ARG A 275 7.98 -6.77 -4.15
CA ARG A 275 8.70 -6.01 -3.10
C ARG A 275 8.20 -6.34 -1.69
N GLN A 276 9.09 -6.23 -0.70
CA GLN A 276 8.76 -6.46 0.72
C GLN A 276 8.23 -5.19 1.39
N ILE A 277 7.00 -4.81 1.04
CA ILE A 277 6.33 -3.62 1.58
C ILE A 277 5.21 -4.02 2.54
N ARG A 278 5.08 -3.29 3.65
CA ARG A 278 4.08 -3.55 4.70
C ARG A 278 3.59 -2.25 5.30
N HIS A 279 2.39 -2.29 5.86
CA HIS A 279 1.79 -1.17 6.58
C HIS A 279 1.98 -1.34 8.09
N GLY A 280 2.15 -0.21 8.77
CA GLY A 280 2.13 -0.09 10.21
C GLY A 280 1.08 0.92 10.65
N VAL A 281 0.82 0.95 11.94
CA VAL A 281 0.05 2.00 12.59
C VAL A 281 0.77 2.50 13.83
N ALA A 282 0.73 3.80 14.06
CA ALA A 282 1.14 4.44 15.30
C ALA A 282 -0.05 5.17 15.91
N ILE A 283 -0.18 5.16 17.23
CA ILE A 283 -1.38 5.63 17.93
C ILE A 283 -0.99 6.76 18.88
N ALA A 284 -1.78 7.82 18.90
CA ALA A 284 -1.64 8.94 19.83
C ALA A 284 -2.96 9.28 20.52
N ASP A 285 -2.88 9.80 21.75
CA ASP A 285 -4.04 10.35 22.48
C ASP A 285 -4.42 11.75 22.01
N ASN A 286 -3.47 12.49 21.43
CA ASN A 286 -3.67 13.83 20.88
C ASN A 286 -3.31 13.82 19.39
N PRO A 287 -3.98 14.64 18.54
CA PRO A 287 -3.71 14.66 17.10
C PRO A 287 -2.31 15.16 16.75
N LYS A 288 -1.64 15.82 17.70
CA LYS A 288 -0.26 16.30 17.59
C LYS A 288 0.79 15.32 18.12
N GLY A 289 0.37 14.12 18.53
CA GLY A 289 1.23 13.11 19.12
C GLY A 289 1.39 13.22 20.65
N PRO A 290 2.36 12.52 21.24
CA PRO A 290 3.31 11.64 20.56
C PRO A 290 2.64 10.39 19.97
N TYR A 291 3.04 10.00 18.76
CA TYR A 291 2.58 8.77 18.12
C TYR A 291 3.47 7.59 18.49
N VAL A 292 2.89 6.54 19.05
CA VAL A 292 3.60 5.32 19.45
C VAL A 292 3.23 4.18 18.50
N LYS A 293 4.23 3.59 17.85
CA LYS A 293 4.04 2.44 16.95
C LYS A 293 3.35 1.29 17.70
N SER A 294 2.33 0.70 17.10
CA SER A 294 1.62 -0.45 17.68
C SER A 294 2.59 -1.62 17.89
N PRO A 295 2.49 -2.35 19.01
CA PRO A 295 3.25 -3.58 19.22
C PRO A 295 2.86 -4.71 18.25
N TYR A 296 1.74 -4.57 17.54
CA TYR A 296 1.28 -5.50 16.51
C TYR A 296 1.84 -5.19 15.13
N ASN A 297 2.60 -4.11 14.96
CA ASN A 297 3.19 -3.82 13.66
C ASN A 297 4.14 -4.95 13.20
N PRO A 298 4.17 -5.28 11.89
CA PRO A 298 3.33 -4.72 10.83
C PRO A 298 1.90 -5.28 10.82
N ILE A 299 0.93 -4.43 10.46
CA ILE A 299 -0.51 -4.77 10.41
C ILE A 299 -0.98 -5.23 9.02
N SER A 300 -0.09 -5.18 8.02
CA SER A 300 -0.29 -5.82 6.73
C SER A 300 0.99 -6.56 6.31
N ASN A 301 0.87 -7.50 5.38
CA ASN A 301 2.02 -8.18 4.78
C ASN A 301 2.32 -7.74 3.33
N SER A 302 1.52 -6.80 2.82
CA SER A 302 1.49 -6.32 1.43
C SER A 302 1.02 -4.86 1.39
N GLY A 303 1.05 -4.24 0.22
CA GLY A 303 0.52 -2.90 -0.02
C GLY A 303 1.58 -1.92 -0.51
N HIS A 304 1.16 -0.70 -0.84
CA HIS A 304 2.05 0.40 -1.16
C HIS A 304 1.49 1.68 -0.53
N GLU A 305 0.97 2.66 -1.27
CA GLU A 305 0.34 3.84 -0.67
C GLU A 305 -0.83 3.46 0.26
N ILE A 306 -0.97 4.20 1.36
CA ILE A 306 -2.04 3.98 2.35
C ILE A 306 -3.36 4.49 1.79
N CYS A 307 -4.39 3.63 1.83
CA CYS A 307 -5.77 3.97 1.53
C CYS A 307 -6.67 3.28 2.56
N VAL A 308 -7.08 4.04 3.58
CA VAL A 308 -7.84 3.52 4.74
C VAL A 308 -9.06 4.39 5.06
N TRP A 309 -10.12 3.74 5.53
CA TRP A 309 -11.36 4.43 5.94
C TRP A 309 -12.10 3.71 7.06
N PRO A 310 -12.81 4.44 7.94
CA PRO A 310 -13.76 3.84 8.88
C PRO A 310 -14.92 3.17 8.16
N TYR A 311 -15.29 1.96 8.60
CA TYR A 311 -16.49 1.26 8.14
C TYR A 311 -16.97 0.29 9.21
N ASN A 312 -18.25 0.34 9.57
CA ASN A 312 -18.93 -0.57 10.49
C ASN A 312 -18.18 -0.76 11.82
N GLY A 313 -17.76 0.36 12.43
CA GLY A 313 -17.00 0.37 13.68
C GLY A 313 -15.54 -0.11 13.59
N GLY A 314 -15.09 -0.55 12.42
CA GLY A 314 -13.74 -0.98 12.10
C GLY A 314 -13.01 -0.03 11.16
N ILE A 315 -11.91 -0.52 10.59
CA ILE A 315 -11.12 0.18 9.57
C ILE A 315 -10.95 -0.74 8.37
N ALA A 316 -11.35 -0.25 7.20
CA ALA A 316 -11.07 -0.87 5.92
C ALA A 316 -9.75 -0.34 5.34
N ALA A 317 -9.09 -1.18 4.55
CA ALA A 317 -7.85 -0.86 3.86
C ALA A 317 -7.86 -1.43 2.43
N LEU A 318 -7.40 -0.63 1.47
CA LEU A 318 -7.13 -1.10 0.11
C LEU A 318 -5.62 -1.34 -0.04
N ILE A 319 -5.25 -2.56 -0.43
CA ILE A 319 -3.86 -3.01 -0.52
C ILE A 319 -3.48 -3.14 -2.00
N THR A 320 -2.57 -2.30 -2.49
CA THR A 320 -2.19 -2.23 -3.92
C THR A 320 -0.72 -2.57 -4.16
N THR A 321 -0.38 -2.78 -5.44
CA THR A 321 0.99 -2.75 -6.01
C THR A 321 1.94 -3.87 -5.60
N ASP A 322 2.26 -4.00 -4.31
CA ASP A 322 3.35 -4.85 -3.82
C ASP A 322 2.88 -5.91 -2.82
N GLY A 323 3.55 -7.05 -2.83
CA GLY A 323 3.31 -8.15 -1.89
C GLY A 323 2.30 -9.21 -2.37
N PRO A 324 2.21 -10.35 -1.65
CA PRO A 324 1.31 -11.46 -2.00
C PRO A 324 -0.18 -11.10 -2.01
N GLU A 325 -0.61 -10.15 -1.18
CA GLU A 325 -2.01 -9.74 -1.00
C GLU A 325 -2.33 -8.42 -1.69
N LYS A 326 -1.50 -7.97 -2.64
CA LYS A 326 -1.86 -6.83 -3.50
C LYS A 326 -3.17 -7.08 -4.24
N ASN A 327 -3.87 -6.01 -4.54
CA ASN A 327 -5.22 -5.98 -5.10
C ASN A 327 -6.26 -6.65 -4.20
N THR A 328 -6.15 -6.43 -2.89
CA THR A 328 -7.18 -6.85 -1.93
C THR A 328 -7.82 -5.65 -1.26
N VAL A 329 -9.10 -5.77 -0.93
CA VAL A 329 -9.76 -4.93 0.05
C VAL A 329 -9.85 -5.72 1.34
N GLN A 330 -9.40 -5.12 2.43
CA GLN A 330 -9.32 -5.75 3.74
C GLN A 330 -10.10 -4.93 4.76
N TRP A 331 -10.50 -5.56 5.87
CA TRP A 331 -11.20 -4.89 6.96
C TRP A 331 -10.76 -5.44 8.30
N SER A 332 -10.63 -4.56 9.29
CA SER A 332 -10.29 -4.88 10.67
C SER A 332 -11.37 -4.38 11.64
N PRO A 333 -11.82 -5.19 12.61
CA PRO A 333 -12.76 -4.74 13.64
C PRO A 333 -12.13 -3.79 14.66
N ASP A 334 -10.79 -3.69 14.67
CA ASP A 334 -10.03 -2.99 15.69
C ASP A 334 -8.95 -2.04 15.17
N GLY A 335 -8.87 -1.86 13.86
CA GLY A 335 -7.85 -1.04 13.21
C GLY A 335 -6.47 -1.71 13.13
N ILE A 336 -6.33 -2.96 13.57
CA ILE A 336 -5.06 -3.69 13.69
C ILE A 336 -5.08 -5.02 12.90
N ASN A 337 -6.11 -5.84 13.10
CA ASN A 337 -6.17 -7.20 12.57
C ASN A 337 -7.03 -7.24 11.30
N PHE A 338 -6.39 -7.12 10.13
CA PHE A 338 -7.07 -7.03 8.84
C PHE A 338 -7.30 -8.41 8.21
N ASP A 339 -8.55 -8.70 7.85
CA ASP A 339 -8.94 -9.86 7.05
C ASP A 339 -9.26 -9.44 5.61
N ILE A 340 -8.88 -10.29 4.65
CA ILE A 340 -9.24 -10.09 3.23
C ILE A 340 -10.75 -10.24 3.06
N LYS A 341 -11.38 -9.19 2.50
CA LYS A 341 -12.82 -9.16 2.19
C LYS A 341 -13.12 -9.22 0.70
N GLY A 342 -12.17 -8.85 -0.16
CA GLY A 342 -12.30 -8.98 -1.60
C GLY A 342 -10.95 -8.99 -2.31
N VAL A 343 -10.87 -9.69 -3.44
CA VAL A 343 -9.72 -9.67 -4.35
C VAL A 343 -10.17 -8.99 -5.64
N VAL A 344 -9.64 -7.81 -5.95
CA VAL A 344 -10.00 -7.01 -7.12
C VAL A 344 -9.00 -7.20 -8.26
N LYS A 345 -9.39 -6.84 -9.49
CA LYS A 345 -8.48 -6.94 -10.66
C LYS A 345 -7.32 -5.95 -10.58
N GLY A 346 -7.54 -4.84 -9.89
CA GLY A 346 -6.62 -3.73 -9.68
C GLY A 346 -7.38 -2.55 -9.09
N ALA A 347 -6.66 -1.48 -8.77
CA ALA A 347 -7.24 -0.24 -8.27
C ALA A 347 -6.36 0.96 -8.68
N PRO A 348 -6.90 2.19 -8.67
CA PRO A 348 -6.06 3.39 -8.68
C PRO A 348 -5.06 3.34 -7.51
N HIS A 349 -3.85 3.82 -7.71
CA HIS A 349 -2.82 3.92 -6.66
C HIS A 349 -2.82 5.32 -6.05
N ALA A 350 -2.27 5.50 -4.84
CA ALA A 350 -2.20 6.82 -4.19
C ALA A 350 -3.55 7.56 -4.17
N ILE A 351 -4.59 6.87 -3.68
CA ILE A 351 -5.97 7.37 -3.69
C ILE A 351 -6.17 8.47 -2.65
N GLY A 352 -6.69 9.61 -3.12
CA GLY A 352 -7.33 10.62 -2.30
C GLY A 352 -8.82 10.32 -2.15
N LEU A 353 -9.22 9.83 -0.97
CA LEU A 353 -10.59 9.42 -0.66
C LEU A 353 -11.55 10.62 -0.49
N ASP A 354 -12.80 10.50 -0.95
CA ASP A 354 -13.85 11.46 -0.63
C ASP A 354 -14.33 11.31 0.82
N ARG A 355 -13.83 12.14 1.75
CA ARG A 355 -14.26 12.07 3.17
C ARG A 355 -15.66 12.61 3.41
N THR A 356 -16.37 13.06 2.37
CA THR A 356 -17.78 13.47 2.47
C THR A 356 -18.77 12.34 2.23
N ALA A 357 -18.29 11.18 1.77
CA ALA A 357 -19.13 10.00 1.55
C ALA A 357 -19.74 9.48 2.86
N ASP A 358 -20.96 8.94 2.77
CA ASP A 358 -21.56 8.16 3.85
C ASP A 358 -20.98 6.74 3.81
N ASN A 359 -19.83 6.54 4.46
CA ASN A 359 -19.11 5.28 4.45
C ASN A 359 -19.98 4.09 4.87
N GLU A 360 -20.94 4.29 5.78
CA GLU A 360 -21.76 3.21 6.34
C GLU A 360 -22.85 2.72 5.39
N LYS A 361 -23.08 3.41 4.26
CA LYS A 361 -24.05 3.01 3.25
C LYS A 361 -23.71 1.65 2.62
N GLU A 362 -22.45 1.43 2.25
CA GLU A 362 -21.92 0.12 1.83
C GLU A 362 -20.38 0.13 1.86
N PRO A 363 -19.69 -1.03 1.87
CA PRO A 363 -18.25 -1.09 2.11
C PRO A 363 -17.38 -0.26 1.17
N THR A 364 -17.83 -0.08 -0.07
CA THR A 364 -17.10 0.62 -1.14
C THR A 364 -17.72 1.97 -1.51
N GLU A 365 -18.65 2.51 -0.70
CA GLU A 365 -19.29 3.80 -1.00
C GLU A 365 -18.27 4.93 -1.10
N ILE A 366 -17.31 4.99 -0.18
CA ILE A 366 -16.23 5.99 -0.20
C ILE A 366 -15.35 5.92 -1.46
N LEU A 367 -15.35 4.78 -2.14
CA LEU A 367 -14.60 4.56 -3.38
C LEU A 367 -15.42 4.92 -4.62
N ARG A 368 -16.68 5.37 -4.50
CA ARG A 368 -17.49 5.71 -5.67
C ARG A 368 -16.80 6.69 -6.61
N TRP A 369 -16.09 7.65 -6.05
CA TRP A 369 -15.19 8.53 -6.77
C TRP A 369 -14.10 9.06 -5.83
N GLY A 370 -13.07 9.64 -6.39
CA GLY A 370 -11.99 10.30 -5.67
C GLY A 370 -10.86 10.69 -6.61
N LEU A 371 -9.69 10.96 -6.06
CA LEU A 371 -8.50 11.33 -6.83
C LEU A 371 -7.43 10.24 -6.75
N THR A 372 -6.56 10.22 -7.75
CA THR A 372 -5.39 9.32 -7.90
C THR A 372 -4.30 10.12 -8.61
N HIS A 373 -3.11 9.56 -8.82
CA HIS A 373 -2.16 10.10 -9.79
C HIS A 373 -1.87 9.12 -10.93
N GLU A 374 -1.25 9.60 -12.00
CA GLU A 374 -0.68 8.78 -13.06
C GLU A 374 0.68 9.33 -13.53
N TYR A 375 1.58 8.44 -13.95
CA TYR A 375 2.82 8.80 -14.61
C TYR A 375 2.57 9.10 -16.08
N LYS A 376 2.85 10.34 -16.50
CA LYS A 376 2.96 10.64 -17.94
C LYS A 376 4.26 10.06 -18.50
N ASN A 377 5.33 10.22 -17.75
CA ASN A 377 6.65 9.66 -17.98
C ASN A 377 7.39 9.55 -16.63
N SER A 378 8.68 9.20 -16.65
CA SER A 378 9.51 9.06 -15.44
C SER A 378 9.67 10.36 -14.65
N ASP A 379 9.52 11.51 -15.29
CA ASP A 379 9.76 12.83 -14.70
C ASP A 379 8.47 13.46 -14.16
N TYR A 380 7.38 13.36 -14.92
CA TYR A 380 6.14 14.10 -14.68
C TYR A 380 4.97 13.19 -14.38
N GLN A 381 4.27 13.52 -13.30
CA GLN A 381 3.02 12.89 -12.88
C GLN A 381 1.96 13.97 -12.71
N TYR A 382 0.71 13.56 -12.90
CA TYR A 382 -0.44 14.45 -12.79
C TYR A 382 -1.56 13.73 -12.04
N ILE A 383 -2.41 14.53 -11.39
CA ILE A 383 -3.56 14.04 -10.64
C ILE A 383 -4.68 13.71 -11.63
N ARG A 384 -5.37 12.60 -11.38
CA ARG A 384 -6.53 12.15 -12.14
C ARG A 384 -7.70 11.88 -11.21
N GLY A 385 -8.91 11.95 -11.75
CA GLY A 385 -10.09 11.46 -11.06
C GLY A 385 -10.27 9.95 -11.31
N PHE A 386 -10.96 9.27 -10.40
CA PHE A 386 -11.43 7.91 -10.64
C PHE A 386 -12.89 7.77 -10.23
N LYS A 387 -13.54 6.72 -10.75
CA LYS A 387 -14.83 6.23 -10.29
C LYS A 387 -14.81 4.71 -10.16
N THR A 388 -15.59 4.17 -9.22
CA THR A 388 -15.75 2.71 -9.05
C THR A 388 -17.21 2.29 -9.06
N TRP A 389 -17.44 1.01 -9.38
CA TRP A 389 -18.75 0.37 -9.29
C TRP A 389 -18.59 -1.09 -8.86
N ARG A 390 -19.61 -1.62 -8.20
CA ARG A 390 -19.68 -3.05 -7.84
C ARG A 390 -20.02 -3.89 -9.08
N MET A 391 -19.39 -5.05 -9.21
CA MET A 391 -19.81 -6.04 -10.19
C MET A 391 -20.77 -7.05 -9.55
N LYS A 392 -22.02 -7.08 -10.02
CA LYS A 392 -22.98 -8.12 -9.63
C LYS A 392 -23.11 -9.24 -10.67
N LYS A 393 -22.97 -8.88 -11.95
CA LYS A 393 -23.03 -9.77 -13.10
C LYS A 393 -21.93 -9.36 -14.10
N HIS A 394 -21.47 -10.31 -14.91
CA HIS A 394 -20.65 -10.03 -16.09
C HIS A 394 -21.48 -10.36 -17.33
N THR A 395 -21.85 -9.35 -18.11
CA THR A 395 -22.77 -9.48 -19.24
C THR A 395 -22.08 -9.18 -20.57
N ALA A 396 -22.47 -9.92 -21.60
CA ALA A 396 -22.06 -9.62 -22.97
C ALA A 396 -22.86 -8.42 -23.51
N LYS A 397 -22.31 -7.74 -24.51
CA LYS A 397 -22.99 -6.63 -25.18
C LYS A 397 -24.37 -7.07 -25.69
N GLY A 398 -25.43 -6.38 -25.25
CA GLY A 398 -26.81 -6.65 -25.66
C GLY A 398 -27.58 -7.60 -24.74
N VAL A 399 -26.96 -8.14 -23.69
CA VAL A 399 -27.66 -8.88 -22.64
C VAL A 399 -28.03 -7.91 -21.52
N GLY A 400 -29.32 -7.66 -21.34
CA GLY A 400 -29.83 -6.73 -20.31
C GLY A 400 -29.55 -7.21 -18.89
N GLU A 401 -29.42 -6.24 -17.98
CA GLU A 401 -29.45 -6.48 -16.54
C GLU A 401 -30.92 -6.41 -16.09
N GLU A 402 -31.66 -7.51 -16.23
CA GLU A 402 -32.89 -7.68 -15.45
C GLU A 402 -32.58 -7.82 -13.96
#